data_AF-A0A238ZEV9-F1
#
_entry.id   AF-A0A238ZEV9-F1
#
_cell.length_a   1.000
_cell.length_b   1.000
_cell.length_c   1.000
_cell.angle_alpha   90.00
_cell.angle_beta   90.00
_cell.angle_gamma   90.00
#
_symmetry.space_group_name_H-M   'P 1'
#
loop_
_entity.id
_entity.type
_entity.pdbx_description
1 polymer ?
#
loop_
_entity_poly.entity_id
_entity_poly.type
_entity_poly.pdbx_seq_one_letter_code
_entity_poly.pdbx_strand_id
1 'polypeptide(L)'
;MALKNKFLILISVFLGLFLAFIAAGILFLYKPDFFLSLIFGKKPIEITEKKETQKLTKKELFQIEEIVTNNLSMIKEGITIHPAIIFKIAETENSTDAYVLTLSELEWPFVKTIVRGGITLDRVKKVYKCSDIFILDFDTKGMVVPPVKSGPFIDKGVIVPGFEGQKPIVSPFYGDCQEISGFVFNQFGDFSGVCKSQDFIPASWINNLNLSTCSIIYGKPAQTENSTTNDTENTTENETENRTLESENITNNTKPDNQTLEFNQTYIGENSTGNFTTNQTE
;
A
#
# COMPACT_ATOMS: atom_id res chain seq x y z
N MET A 1 60.25 39.61 -42.12
CA MET A 1 59.96 40.29 -40.83
C MET A 1 58.51 40.77 -40.69
N ALA A 2 57.77 41.09 -41.75
CA ALA A 2 56.40 41.64 -41.65
C ALA A 2 55.32 40.69 -41.09
N LEU A 3 55.51 39.36 -41.19
CA LEU A 3 54.53 38.38 -40.70
C LEU A 3 54.51 38.26 -39.16
N LYS A 4 55.68 38.43 -38.51
CA LYS A 4 55.82 38.33 -37.04
C LYS A 4 55.05 39.42 -36.29
N ASN A 5 55.05 40.65 -36.83
CA ASN A 5 54.36 41.78 -36.18
C ASN A 5 52.83 41.65 -36.25
N LYS A 6 52.29 41.11 -37.36
CA LYS A 6 50.85 40.86 -37.49
C LYS A 6 50.37 39.74 -36.56
N PHE A 7 51.20 38.71 -36.35
CA PHE A 7 50.88 37.60 -35.45
C PHE A 7 50.89 38.02 -33.98
N LEU A 8 51.83 38.89 -33.57
CA LEU A 8 51.86 39.45 -32.21
C LEU A 8 50.63 40.31 -31.90
N ILE A 9 50.18 41.12 -32.86
CA ILE A 9 48.95 41.91 -32.71
C ILE A 9 47.75 40.97 -32.56
N LEU A 10 47.64 39.93 -33.38
CA LEU A 10 46.55 38.96 -33.30
C LEU A 10 46.50 38.26 -31.92
N ILE A 11 47.66 37.84 -31.39
CA ILE A 11 47.75 37.22 -30.06
C ILE A 11 47.34 38.21 -28.96
N SER A 12 47.74 39.47 -29.04
CA SER A 12 47.35 40.47 -28.03
C SER A 12 45.84 40.73 -27.99
N VAL A 13 45.18 40.70 -29.16
CA VAL A 13 43.72 40.86 -29.25
C VAL A 13 43.01 39.64 -28.66
N PHE A 14 43.46 38.43 -29.00
CA PHE A 14 42.90 37.20 -28.45
C PHE A 14 43.08 37.10 -26.94
N LEU A 15 44.26 37.48 -26.41
CA LEU A 15 44.53 37.44 -24.98
C LEU A 15 43.66 38.46 -24.22
N GLY A 16 43.46 39.66 -24.78
CA GLY A 16 42.56 40.66 -24.21
C GLY A 16 41.11 40.17 -24.17
N LEU A 17 40.63 39.55 -25.25
CA LEU A 17 39.28 39.00 -25.32
C LEU A 17 39.10 37.86 -24.31
N PHE A 18 40.09 36.97 -24.20
CA PHE A 18 40.08 35.85 -23.26
C PHE A 18 40.03 36.31 -21.80
N LEU A 19 40.83 37.31 -21.43
CA LEU A 19 40.81 37.90 -20.10
C LEU A 19 39.46 38.55 -19.77
N ALA A 20 38.82 39.21 -20.75
CA ALA A 20 37.50 39.78 -20.58
C ALA A 20 36.43 38.69 -20.33
N PHE A 21 36.51 37.56 -21.03
CA PHE A 21 35.60 36.42 -20.80
C PHE A 21 35.78 35.79 -19.42
N ILE A 22 37.02 35.64 -18.94
CA ILE A 22 37.28 35.13 -17.60
C ILE A 22 36.73 36.10 -16.54
N ALA A 23 36.97 37.40 -16.68
CA ALA A 23 36.45 38.41 -15.76
C ALA A 23 34.91 38.40 -15.72
N ALA A 24 34.26 38.26 -16.87
CA ALA A 24 32.81 38.12 -16.96
C ALA A 24 32.29 36.83 -16.29
N GLY A 25 32.98 35.70 -16.49
CA GLY A 25 32.65 34.43 -15.83
C GLY A 25 32.76 34.49 -14.31
N ILE A 26 33.82 35.13 -13.78
CA ILE A 26 33.99 35.34 -12.33
C ILE A 26 32.89 36.24 -11.78
N LEU A 27 32.54 37.32 -12.49
CA LEU A 27 31.44 38.21 -12.11
C LEU A 27 30.08 37.49 -12.09
N PHE A 28 29.85 36.58 -13.05
CA PHE A 28 28.66 35.74 -13.11
C PHE A 28 28.56 34.79 -11.91
N LEU A 29 29.67 34.19 -11.48
CA LEU A 29 29.71 33.34 -10.29
C LEU A 29 29.53 34.13 -8.99
N TYR A 30 30.01 35.38 -8.93
CA TYR A 30 29.94 36.20 -7.71
C TYR A 30 28.55 36.81 -7.49
N LYS A 31 27.85 37.20 -8.56
CA LYS A 31 26.48 37.76 -8.50
C LYS A 31 25.63 37.25 -9.67
N PRO A 32 25.22 35.97 -9.64
CA PRO A 32 24.41 35.39 -10.72
C PRO A 32 23.08 36.13 -10.90
N ASP A 33 22.48 36.61 -9.80
CA ASP A 33 21.19 37.30 -9.81
C ASP A 33 21.20 38.60 -10.62
N PHE A 34 22.33 39.32 -10.65
CA PHE A 34 22.46 40.54 -11.44
C PHE A 34 22.42 40.23 -12.95
N PHE A 35 23.12 39.20 -13.41
CA PHE A 35 23.12 38.80 -14.82
C PHE A 35 21.81 38.15 -15.24
N LEU A 36 21.22 37.32 -14.36
CA LEU A 36 19.89 36.78 -14.58
C LEU A 36 18.84 37.89 -14.69
N SER A 37 18.95 38.96 -13.90
CA SER A 37 18.05 40.13 -14.01
C SER A 37 18.20 40.92 -15.31
N LEU A 38 19.42 40.93 -15.89
CA LEU A 38 19.74 41.56 -17.17
C LEU A 38 19.23 40.75 -18.38
N ILE A 39 19.33 39.42 -18.32
CA ILE A 39 18.87 38.53 -19.40
C ILE A 39 17.35 38.31 -19.34
N PHE A 40 16.79 38.13 -18.14
CA PHE A 40 15.38 37.75 -17.95
C PHE A 40 14.47 38.90 -17.55
N GLY A 41 14.95 40.15 -17.56
CA GLY A 41 14.13 41.34 -17.44
C GLY A 41 13.24 41.35 -16.19
N LYS A 42 13.79 41.83 -15.06
CA LYS A 42 13.04 42.20 -13.83
C LYS A 42 11.86 41.29 -13.45
N LYS A 43 12.07 39.98 -13.42
CA LYS A 43 11.33 39.13 -12.49
C LYS A 43 12.35 38.29 -11.74
N PRO A 44 12.56 38.54 -10.43
CA PRO A 44 13.34 37.60 -9.63
C PRO A 44 12.65 36.25 -9.76
N ILE A 45 13.41 35.23 -10.15
CA ILE A 45 12.99 33.86 -9.96
C ILE A 45 13.04 33.70 -8.43
N GLU A 46 11.89 33.82 -7.77
CA GLU A 46 11.77 33.42 -6.37
C GLU A 46 12.19 31.95 -6.31
N ILE A 47 13.42 31.70 -5.90
CA ILE A 47 13.81 30.41 -5.37
C ILE A 47 12.95 30.27 -4.13
N THR A 48 11.81 29.59 -4.29
CA THR A 48 10.85 29.36 -3.22
C THR A 48 11.62 28.73 -2.09
N GLU A 49 11.81 29.52 -1.04
CA GLU A 49 12.29 29.08 0.26
C GLU A 49 11.54 27.79 0.58
N LYS A 50 12.30 26.74 0.92
CA LYS A 50 11.81 25.40 1.25
C LYS A 50 10.56 25.54 2.10
N LYS A 51 9.40 25.33 1.46
CA LYS A 51 8.05 25.45 2.01
C LYS A 51 8.07 24.84 3.40
N GLU A 52 7.91 25.65 4.44
CA GLU A 52 7.68 25.13 5.79
C GLU A 52 6.63 24.03 5.66
N THR A 53 6.99 22.80 6.03
CA THR A 53 6.08 21.67 5.98
C THR A 53 4.90 22.00 6.90
N GLN A 54 3.82 22.50 6.32
CA GLN A 54 2.66 22.96 7.06
C GLN A 54 2.04 21.75 7.74
N LYS A 55 2.21 21.66 9.07
CA LYS A 55 1.67 20.56 9.86
C LYS A 55 0.16 20.46 9.68
N LEU A 56 -0.38 19.24 9.70
CA LEU A 56 -1.84 19.05 9.74
C LEU A 56 -2.40 19.70 11.02
N THR A 57 -3.44 20.51 10.84
CA THR A 57 -4.24 20.97 11.97
C THR A 57 -5.02 19.80 12.57
N LYS A 58 -5.40 19.91 13.86
CA LYS A 58 -6.23 18.87 14.51
C LYS A 58 -7.55 18.61 13.79
N LYS A 59 -8.15 19.67 13.21
CA LYS A 59 -9.41 19.57 12.46
C LYS A 59 -9.22 18.80 11.14
N GLU A 60 -8.17 19.11 10.39
CA GLU A 60 -7.84 18.36 9.16
C GLU A 60 -7.56 16.89 9.47
N LEU A 61 -6.79 16.62 10.53
CA LEU A 61 -6.47 15.25 10.94
C LEU A 61 -7.72 14.44 11.26
N PHE A 62 -8.65 15.00 12.04
CA PHE A 62 -9.91 14.33 12.37
C PHE A 62 -10.77 14.02 11.14
N GLN A 63 -10.86 14.95 10.19
CA GLN A 63 -11.62 14.75 8.95
C GLN A 63 -10.99 13.67 8.07
N ILE A 64 -9.66 13.67 7.96
CA ILE A 64 -8.93 12.65 7.18
C ILE A 64 -9.06 11.28 7.85
N GLU A 65 -8.97 11.21 9.18
CA GLU A 65 -9.11 9.97 9.94
C GLU A 65 -10.46 9.29 9.68
N GLU A 66 -11.56 10.05 9.63
CA GLU A 66 -12.87 9.51 9.26
C GLU A 66 -12.86 8.93 7.83
N ILE A 67 -12.38 9.70 6.85
CA ILE A 67 -12.33 9.26 5.44
C ILE A 67 -11.44 8.01 5.28
N VAL A 68 -10.29 7.99 5.94
CA VAL A 68 -9.33 6.88 5.87
C VAL A 68 -9.90 5.63 6.52
N THR A 69 -10.50 5.75 7.70
CA THR A 69 -11.19 4.64 8.36
C THR A 69 -12.28 4.05 7.46
N ASN A 70 -12.93 4.90 6.66
CA ASN A 70 -14.00 4.50 5.77
C ASN A 70 -13.52 3.71 4.54
N ASN A 71 -12.27 3.91 4.14
CA ASN A 71 -11.65 3.31 2.95
C ASN A 71 -10.77 2.10 3.28
N LEU A 72 -10.44 1.89 4.55
CA LEU A 72 -9.65 0.74 5.00
C LEU A 72 -10.50 -0.53 5.06
N SER A 73 -9.87 -1.63 4.67
CA SER A 73 -10.32 -3.00 4.93
C SER A 73 -9.44 -3.62 6.01
N MET A 74 -9.97 -4.62 6.70
CA MET A 74 -9.27 -5.35 7.76
C MET A 74 -9.05 -6.78 7.32
N ILE A 75 -7.82 -7.29 7.39
CA ILE A 75 -7.57 -8.72 7.26
C ILE A 75 -7.48 -9.32 8.66
N LYS A 76 -8.37 -10.27 8.97
CA LYS A 76 -8.30 -11.06 10.20
C LYS A 76 -7.46 -12.31 9.97
N GLU A 77 -6.51 -12.51 10.86
CA GLU A 77 -5.68 -13.71 11.00
C GLU A 77 -5.75 -14.17 12.45
N GLY A 78 -6.61 -15.15 12.74
CA GLY A 78 -6.93 -15.53 14.11
C GLY A 78 -7.52 -14.34 14.91
N ILE A 79 -6.80 -13.90 15.94
CA ILE A 79 -7.16 -12.73 16.77
C ILE A 79 -6.49 -11.43 16.31
N THR A 80 -5.52 -11.52 15.39
CA THR A 80 -4.76 -10.37 14.90
C THR A 80 -5.46 -9.71 13.72
N ILE A 81 -5.41 -8.38 13.67
CA ILE A 81 -6.00 -7.57 12.60
C ILE A 81 -4.89 -6.83 11.87
N HIS A 82 -4.87 -6.97 10.55
CA HIS A 82 -3.90 -6.35 9.66
C HIS A 82 -4.58 -5.35 8.73
N PRO A 83 -3.93 -4.21 8.45
CA PRO A 83 -4.49 -3.24 7.52
C PRO A 83 -4.43 -3.74 6.08
N ALA A 84 -5.48 -3.39 5.34
CA ALA A 84 -5.57 -3.67 3.91
C ALA A 84 -6.42 -2.63 3.20
N ILE A 85 -6.31 -2.58 1.87
CA ILE A 85 -7.18 -1.77 1.01
C ILE A 85 -7.59 -2.57 -0.22
N ILE A 86 -8.82 -2.37 -0.70
CA ILE A 86 -9.19 -2.81 -2.05
C ILE A 86 -8.74 -1.71 -2.99
N PHE A 87 -7.70 -1.95 -3.78
CA PHE A 87 -7.17 -0.91 -4.67
C PHE A 87 -7.63 -1.07 -6.13
N LYS A 88 -8.08 -2.27 -6.51
CA LYS A 88 -8.50 -2.57 -7.87
C LYS A 88 -9.61 -3.62 -7.89
N ILE A 89 -10.52 -3.47 -8.84
CA ILE A 89 -11.55 -4.46 -9.17
C ILE A 89 -11.44 -4.74 -10.66
N ALA A 90 -11.52 -6.01 -11.03
CA ALA A 90 -11.60 -6.43 -12.42
C ALA A 90 -12.89 -7.21 -12.64
N GLU A 91 -13.70 -6.77 -13.59
CA GLU A 91 -14.91 -7.48 -13.99
C GLU A 91 -14.64 -8.22 -15.30
N THR A 92 -15.00 -9.50 -15.33
CA THR A 92 -15.09 -10.32 -16.53
C THR A 92 -16.54 -10.80 -16.70
N GLU A 93 -16.88 -11.38 -17.85
CA GLU A 93 -18.24 -11.87 -18.10
C GLU A 93 -18.71 -12.91 -17.05
N ASN A 94 -17.77 -13.61 -16.39
CA ASN A 94 -18.09 -14.74 -15.50
C ASN A 94 -17.65 -14.53 -14.04
N SER A 95 -16.76 -13.56 -13.76
CA SER A 95 -16.22 -13.29 -12.42
C SER A 95 -16.02 -11.79 -12.17
N THR A 96 -16.14 -11.39 -10.91
CA THR A 96 -15.70 -10.08 -10.43
C THR A 96 -14.58 -10.35 -9.45
N ASP A 97 -13.37 -9.89 -9.75
CA ASP A 97 -12.19 -10.12 -8.93
C ASP A 97 -11.86 -8.83 -8.16
N ALA A 98 -11.71 -8.94 -6.84
CA ALA A 98 -11.25 -7.84 -5.99
C ALA A 98 -9.79 -8.07 -5.58
N TYR A 99 -8.94 -7.07 -5.84
CA TYR A 99 -7.53 -7.10 -5.47
C TYR A 99 -7.33 -6.30 -4.18
N VAL A 100 -6.97 -7.02 -3.13
CA VAL A 100 -6.73 -6.49 -1.79
C VAL A 100 -5.23 -6.38 -1.57
N LEU A 101 -4.74 -5.18 -1.28
CA LEU A 101 -3.33 -4.91 -0.94
C LEU A 101 -3.12 -5.00 0.57
N THR A 102 -2.07 -5.70 0.99
CA THR A 102 -1.57 -5.72 2.37
C THR A 102 -0.04 -5.66 2.43
N LEU A 103 0.49 -5.18 3.57
CA LEU A 103 1.92 -5.14 3.87
C LEU A 103 2.37 -6.29 4.80
N SER A 104 1.42 -7.05 5.31
CA SER A 104 1.65 -8.16 6.23
C SER A 104 1.82 -9.47 5.47
N GLU A 105 2.80 -10.26 5.88
CA GLU A 105 2.91 -11.67 5.47
C GLU A 105 2.03 -12.49 6.40
N LEU A 106 1.09 -13.25 5.83
CA LEU A 106 0.00 -13.90 6.56
C LEU A 106 -0.11 -15.38 6.22
N GLU A 107 -0.85 -16.11 7.04
CA GLU A 107 -1.29 -17.47 6.75
C GLU A 107 -2.48 -17.47 5.79
N TRP A 108 -2.18 -17.33 4.50
CA TRP A 108 -3.13 -17.17 3.39
C TRP A 108 -4.37 -18.08 3.35
N PRO A 109 -4.34 -19.37 3.74
CA PRO A 109 -5.57 -20.18 3.75
C PRO A 109 -6.59 -19.79 4.83
N PHE A 110 -6.19 -19.00 5.84
CA PHE A 110 -7.04 -18.67 6.99
C PHE A 110 -7.45 -17.19 7.06
N VAL A 111 -6.96 -16.37 6.13
CA VAL A 111 -7.25 -14.93 6.15
C VAL A 111 -8.67 -14.63 5.71
N LYS A 112 -9.33 -13.73 6.43
CA LYS A 112 -10.63 -13.17 6.05
C LYS A 112 -10.50 -11.66 5.94
N THR A 113 -10.84 -11.11 4.78
CA THR A 113 -10.87 -9.66 4.59
C THR A 113 -12.26 -9.13 4.89
N ILE A 114 -12.39 -8.27 5.88
CA ILE A 114 -13.62 -7.56 6.21
C ILE A 114 -13.55 -6.17 5.57
N VAL A 115 -14.49 -5.92 4.68
CA VAL A 115 -14.71 -4.64 4.03
C VAL A 115 -15.77 -3.86 4.81
N ARG A 116 -15.68 -2.53 4.79
CA ARG A 116 -16.68 -1.69 5.43
C ARG A 116 -18.08 -1.99 4.89
N GLY A 117 -19.06 -2.05 5.80
CA GLY A 117 -20.41 -2.54 5.52
C GLY A 117 -20.63 -4.02 5.89
N GLY A 118 -19.63 -4.69 6.44
CA GLY A 118 -19.75 -6.06 6.97
C GLY A 118 -19.55 -7.16 5.92
N ILE A 119 -19.19 -6.78 4.68
CA ILE A 119 -18.86 -7.73 3.62
C ILE A 119 -17.58 -8.46 4.01
N THR A 120 -17.61 -9.79 4.01
CA THR A 120 -16.46 -10.64 4.32
C THR A 120 -16.02 -11.38 3.06
N LEU A 121 -14.76 -11.23 2.68
CA LEU A 121 -14.10 -11.97 1.62
C LEU A 121 -13.25 -13.08 2.27
N ASP A 122 -13.66 -14.33 2.10
CA ASP A 122 -13.08 -15.49 2.78
C ASP A 122 -12.46 -16.53 1.83
N ARG A 123 -12.60 -16.34 0.51
CA ARG A 123 -12.05 -17.24 -0.52
C ARG A 123 -10.97 -16.55 -1.33
N VAL A 124 -9.74 -16.56 -0.81
CA VAL A 124 -8.57 -16.13 -1.57
C VAL A 124 -8.33 -17.12 -2.71
N LYS A 125 -8.35 -16.64 -3.96
CA LYS A 125 -7.99 -17.43 -5.14
C LYS A 125 -6.48 -17.57 -5.25
N LYS A 126 -5.77 -16.45 -5.17
CA LYS A 126 -4.32 -16.34 -5.35
C LYS A 126 -3.74 -15.26 -4.46
N VAL A 127 -2.48 -15.42 -4.08
CA VAL A 127 -1.69 -14.36 -3.43
C VAL A 127 -0.43 -14.11 -4.23
N TYR A 128 -0.24 -12.86 -4.63
CA TYR A 128 0.92 -12.37 -5.35
C TYR A 128 1.85 -11.62 -4.39
N LYS A 129 3.12 -12.00 -4.36
CA LYS A 129 4.19 -11.25 -3.71
C LYS A 129 4.88 -10.40 -4.76
N CYS A 130 4.75 -9.08 -4.63
CA CYS A 130 5.31 -8.10 -5.55
C CYS A 130 6.33 -7.25 -4.80
N SER A 131 7.60 -7.70 -4.77
CA SER A 131 8.60 -7.13 -3.86
C SER A 131 8.17 -7.27 -2.39
N ASP A 132 7.95 -6.17 -1.68
CA ASP A 132 7.63 -6.14 -0.24
C ASP A 132 6.14 -5.93 0.05
N ILE A 133 5.28 -6.02 -0.98
CA ILE A 133 3.83 -5.92 -0.84
C ILE A 133 3.15 -7.23 -1.27
N PHE A 134 1.98 -7.48 -0.69
CA PHE A 134 1.17 -8.67 -0.97
C PHE A 134 -0.19 -8.26 -1.54
N ILE A 135 -0.59 -8.93 -2.62
CA ILE A 135 -1.88 -8.69 -3.28
C ILE A 135 -2.68 -9.99 -3.26
N LEU A 136 -3.83 -9.95 -2.60
CA LEU A 136 -4.77 -11.05 -2.51
C LEU A 136 -5.84 -10.85 -3.59
N ASP A 137 -6.09 -11.89 -4.36
CA ASP A 137 -7.14 -11.96 -5.39
C ASP A 137 -8.31 -12.75 -4.83
N PHE A 138 -9.46 -12.08 -4.66
CA PHE A 138 -10.71 -12.66 -4.19
C PHE A 138 -11.74 -12.71 -5.31
N ASP A 139 -12.48 -13.82 -5.40
CA ASP A 139 -13.72 -13.85 -6.18
C ASP A 139 -14.82 -13.14 -5.39
N THR A 140 -15.35 -12.06 -5.93
CA THR A 140 -16.42 -11.27 -5.35
C THR A 140 -17.70 -11.31 -6.17
N LYS A 141 -17.93 -12.38 -6.93
CA LYS A 141 -19.15 -12.55 -7.73
C LYS A 141 -20.42 -12.25 -6.91
N GLY A 142 -21.19 -11.26 -7.38
CA GLY A 142 -22.43 -10.83 -6.75
C GLY A 142 -22.26 -9.88 -5.56
N MET A 143 -21.04 -9.45 -5.23
CA MET A 143 -20.74 -8.46 -4.20
C MET A 143 -20.24 -7.17 -4.83
N VAL A 144 -20.82 -6.03 -4.42
CA VAL A 144 -20.33 -4.70 -4.79
C VAL A 144 -19.39 -4.23 -3.68
N VAL A 145 -18.10 -4.36 -3.91
CA VAL A 145 -17.07 -3.76 -3.06
C VAL A 145 -16.50 -2.54 -3.81
N PRO A 146 -16.32 -1.37 -3.19
CA PRO A 146 -15.71 -0.23 -3.87
C PRO A 146 -14.18 -0.25 -3.71
N PRO A 147 -13.39 0.08 -4.75
CA PRO A 147 -11.96 0.30 -4.60
C PRO A 147 -11.71 1.67 -3.96
N VAL A 148 -10.61 1.79 -3.21
CA VAL A 148 -10.18 3.07 -2.65
C VAL A 148 -9.76 4.03 -3.76
N LYS A 149 -10.19 5.28 -3.64
CA LYS A 149 -9.76 6.34 -4.55
C LYS A 149 -8.26 6.59 -4.35
N SER A 150 -7.52 6.59 -5.46
CA SER A 150 -6.08 6.86 -5.45
C SER A 150 -5.78 8.31 -5.82
N GLY A 151 -4.70 8.87 -5.27
CA GLY A 151 -4.22 10.21 -5.56
C GLY A 151 -2.72 10.35 -5.31
N PRO A 152 -2.08 11.45 -5.76
CA PRO A 152 -0.68 11.69 -5.45
C PRO A 152 -0.49 12.10 -3.98
N PHE A 153 0.67 11.76 -3.41
CA PHE A 153 1.14 12.39 -2.18
C PHE A 153 1.72 13.77 -2.51
N ILE A 154 1.20 14.82 -1.86
CA ILE A 154 1.66 16.21 -2.03
C ILE A 154 1.90 16.78 -0.63
N ASP A 155 3.15 16.77 -0.20
CA ASP A 155 3.71 17.36 1.03
C ASP A 155 3.22 16.82 2.38
N LYS A 156 1.92 16.55 2.56
CA LYS A 156 1.32 16.17 3.84
C LYS A 156 0.15 15.20 3.69
N GLY A 157 -0.05 14.37 4.70
CA GLY A 157 -1.11 13.37 4.75
C GLY A 157 -1.11 12.60 6.07
N VAL A 158 -1.57 11.36 6.02
CA VAL A 158 -1.56 10.44 7.15
C VAL A 158 -1.02 9.07 6.74
N ILE A 159 -0.49 8.34 7.71
CA ILE A 159 -0.07 6.95 7.59
C ILE A 159 -0.89 6.07 8.54
N VAL A 160 -1.20 4.87 8.08
CA VAL A 160 -1.92 3.83 8.83
C VAL A 160 -1.00 2.62 8.96
N PRO A 161 -0.25 2.49 10.08
CA PRO A 161 0.65 1.37 10.29
C PRO A 161 -0.05 0.08 10.71
N GLY A 162 -1.24 0.17 11.30
CA GLY A 162 -1.91 -0.98 11.88
C GLY A 162 -3.21 -0.63 12.60
N PHE A 163 -3.63 -1.53 13.47
CA PHE A 163 -4.87 -1.43 14.25
C PHE A 163 -4.59 -1.55 15.74
N GLU A 164 -5.35 -0.79 16.54
CA GLU A 164 -5.49 -1.00 17.97
C GLU A 164 -6.91 -1.54 18.23
N GLY A 165 -7.02 -2.85 18.46
CA GLY A 165 -8.30 -3.54 18.41
C GLY A 165 -8.92 -3.47 17.00
N GLN A 166 -10.12 -2.92 16.89
CA GLN A 166 -10.81 -2.71 15.60
C GLN A 166 -10.66 -1.28 15.04
N LYS A 167 -9.87 -0.42 15.69
CA LYS A 167 -9.68 0.96 15.26
C LYS A 167 -8.33 1.11 14.55
N PRO A 168 -8.27 1.73 13.36
CA PRO A 168 -7.00 1.98 12.70
C PRO A 168 -6.20 3.02 13.49
N ILE A 169 -4.89 2.81 13.60
CA ILE A 169 -3.97 3.80 14.14
C ILE A 169 -3.70 4.78 13.00
N VAL A 170 -4.03 6.06 13.17
CA VAL A 170 -3.81 7.10 12.15
C VAL A 170 -2.82 8.12 12.69
N SER A 171 -1.72 8.35 11.96
CA SER A 171 -0.67 9.29 12.36
C SER A 171 -0.35 10.27 11.23
N PRO A 172 0.02 11.53 11.53
CA PRO A 172 0.46 12.47 10.51
C PRO A 172 1.67 11.94 9.73
N PHE A 173 1.68 12.18 8.42
CA PHE A 173 2.76 11.76 7.53
C PHE A 173 3.21 12.91 6.64
N TYR A 174 4.53 13.10 6.55
CA TYR A 174 5.18 14.23 5.86
C TYR A 174 6.23 13.79 4.83
N GLY A 175 6.12 12.55 4.34
CA GLY A 175 6.97 12.03 3.26
C GLY A 175 8.17 11.20 3.71
N ASP A 176 8.26 10.82 5.00
CA ASP A 176 9.38 10.04 5.52
C ASP A 176 8.93 8.64 5.99
N CYS A 177 9.45 7.59 5.35
CA CYS A 177 9.16 6.19 5.65
C CYS A 177 10.18 5.53 6.59
N GLN A 178 11.15 6.25 7.16
CA GLN A 178 12.28 5.65 7.89
C GLN A 178 11.88 4.78 9.09
N GLU A 179 10.81 5.13 9.81
CA GLU A 179 10.48 4.49 11.08
C GLU A 179 9.20 3.64 11.04
N ILE A 180 8.35 3.81 10.03
CA ILE A 180 6.98 3.27 10.06
C ILE A 180 6.59 2.72 8.69
N SER A 181 6.22 1.43 8.66
CA SER A 181 5.53 0.84 7.51
C SER A 181 4.02 1.04 7.64
N GLY A 182 3.33 1.29 6.53
CA GLY A 182 1.89 1.53 6.56
C GLY A 182 1.32 2.06 5.26
N PHE A 183 0.00 2.18 5.23
CA PHE A 183 -0.72 2.80 4.11
C PHE A 183 -0.71 4.31 4.24
N VAL A 184 -0.32 5.01 3.18
CA VAL A 184 -0.25 6.47 3.16
C VAL A 184 -1.43 7.03 2.40
N PHE A 185 -2.09 8.01 2.99
CA PHE A 185 -3.19 8.77 2.40
C PHE A 185 -2.82 10.25 2.38
N ASN A 186 -3.23 10.97 1.33
CA ASN A 186 -2.98 12.41 1.25
C ASN A 186 -3.96 13.20 2.13
N GLN A 187 -3.81 14.53 2.13
CA GLN A 187 -4.69 15.45 2.85
C GLN A 187 -6.18 15.41 2.47
N PHE A 188 -6.56 14.70 1.39
CA PHE A 188 -7.95 14.51 0.97
C PHE A 188 -8.49 13.12 1.35
N GLY A 189 -7.67 12.27 1.97
CA GLY A 189 -8.02 10.88 2.28
C GLY A 189 -7.93 9.93 1.08
N ASP A 190 -7.33 10.35 -0.03
CA ASP A 190 -7.06 9.46 -1.17
C ASP A 190 -5.81 8.63 -0.90
N PHE A 191 -5.86 7.34 -1.24
CA PHE A 191 -4.72 6.44 -1.12
C PHE A 191 -3.57 6.91 -2.00
N SER A 192 -2.41 7.16 -1.39
CA SER A 192 -1.26 7.77 -2.06
C SER A 192 -0.07 6.83 -2.24
N GLY A 193 -0.03 5.73 -1.50
CA GLY A 193 1.04 4.75 -1.59
C GLY A 193 1.23 4.01 -0.28
N VAL A 194 2.33 3.28 -0.18
CA VAL A 194 2.71 2.58 1.05
C VAL A 194 4.13 2.95 1.45
N CYS A 195 4.38 3.03 2.76
CA CYS A 195 5.72 2.98 3.30
C CYS A 195 6.06 1.53 3.64
N LYS A 196 7.18 1.03 3.12
CA LYS A 196 7.68 -0.30 3.45
C LYS A 196 9.20 -0.30 3.26
N SER A 197 9.94 -0.85 4.22
CA SER A 197 11.40 -0.97 4.12
C SER A 197 12.13 0.37 3.90
N GLN A 198 11.67 1.45 4.55
CA GLN A 198 12.18 2.84 4.39
C GLN A 198 11.89 3.49 3.04
N ASP A 199 11.27 2.78 2.09
CA ASP A 199 10.90 3.29 0.79
C ASP A 199 9.42 3.67 0.72
N PHE A 200 9.15 4.76 0.01
CA PHE A 200 7.79 5.17 -0.36
C PHE A 200 7.45 4.60 -1.74
N ILE A 201 6.47 3.70 -1.79
CA ILE A 201 5.96 3.12 -3.02
C ILE A 201 4.66 3.85 -3.39
N PRO A 202 4.64 4.67 -4.46
CA PRO A 202 3.48 5.49 -4.79
C PRO A 202 2.30 4.65 -5.32
N ALA A 203 1.08 5.09 -5.06
CA ALA A 203 -0.14 4.45 -5.55
C ALA A 203 -0.19 4.34 -7.08
N SER A 204 0.41 5.29 -7.80
CA SER A 204 0.53 5.23 -9.26
C SER A 204 1.33 4.03 -9.74
N TRP A 205 2.37 3.62 -9.00
CA TRP A 205 3.13 2.41 -9.31
C TRP A 205 2.31 1.16 -9.01
N ILE A 206 1.65 1.13 -7.84
CA ILE A 206 0.81 0.00 -7.39
C ILE A 206 -0.36 -0.25 -8.35
N ASN A 207 -1.05 0.80 -8.79
CA ASN A 207 -2.19 0.70 -9.68
C ASN A 207 -1.81 0.20 -11.09
N ASN A 208 -0.57 0.48 -11.52
CA ASN A 208 -0.03 0.05 -12.81
C ASN A 208 0.76 -1.26 -12.71
N LEU A 209 0.77 -1.90 -11.55
CA LEU A 209 1.52 -3.11 -11.31
C LEU A 209 0.99 -4.27 -12.17
N ASN A 210 1.90 -4.90 -12.91
CA ASN A 210 1.59 -6.10 -13.66
C ASN A 210 1.71 -7.33 -12.77
N LEU A 211 0.58 -7.91 -12.34
CA LEU A 211 0.57 -9.08 -11.44
C LEU A 211 1.29 -10.31 -12.02
N SER A 212 1.44 -10.41 -13.35
CA SER A 212 2.16 -11.52 -13.99
C SER A 212 3.66 -11.52 -13.70
N THR A 213 4.25 -10.38 -13.30
CA THR A 213 5.66 -10.30 -12.91
C THR A 213 5.88 -10.59 -11.43
N CYS A 214 4.82 -10.80 -10.66
CA CYS A 214 4.89 -11.10 -9.23
C CYS A 214 4.95 -12.61 -8.97
N SER A 215 5.56 -12.99 -7.84
CA SER A 215 5.64 -14.39 -7.43
C SER A 215 4.31 -14.85 -6.83
N ILE A 216 3.73 -15.92 -7.35
CA ILE A 216 2.53 -16.54 -6.75
C ILE A 216 2.96 -17.39 -5.55
N ILE A 217 2.55 -16.99 -4.36
CA ILE A 217 2.91 -17.65 -3.09
C ILE A 217 1.76 -18.51 -2.53
N TYR A 218 0.54 -18.32 -3.01
CA TYR A 218 -0.63 -19.14 -2.68
C TYR A 218 -1.56 -19.26 -3.89
N GLY A 219 -2.25 -20.40 -4.02
CA GLY A 219 -3.12 -20.67 -5.16
C GLY A 219 -2.36 -21.01 -6.44
N LYS A 220 -1.16 -21.61 -6.32
CA LYS A 220 -0.43 -22.12 -7.48
C LYS A 220 -1.35 -23.12 -8.21
N PRO A 221 -1.49 -23.02 -9.55
CA PRO A 221 -2.17 -24.06 -10.29
C PRO A 221 -1.45 -25.37 -10.02
N ALA A 222 -2.22 -26.45 -9.82
CA ALA A 222 -1.65 -27.80 -9.74
C ALA A 222 -0.75 -27.98 -10.97
N GLN A 223 0.56 -28.08 -10.74
CA GLN A 223 1.44 -28.52 -11.79
C GLN A 223 0.96 -29.93 -12.14
N THR A 224 0.57 -30.14 -13.39
CA THR A 224 0.55 -31.48 -13.95
C THR A 224 1.97 -32.01 -13.81
N GLU A 225 2.19 -32.82 -12.77
CA GLU A 225 3.35 -33.70 -12.72
C GLU A 225 3.24 -34.61 -13.94
N ASN A 226 3.85 -34.20 -15.05
CA ASN A 226 4.37 -35.17 -15.99
C ASN A 226 5.54 -35.84 -15.27
N SER A 227 5.22 -36.75 -14.34
CA SER A 227 6.10 -37.85 -13.98
C SER A 227 6.29 -38.64 -15.27
N THR A 228 7.32 -38.26 -16.01
CA THR A 228 7.95 -39.15 -16.97
C THR A 228 8.71 -40.15 -16.13
N THR A 229 8.01 -41.23 -15.75
CA THR A 229 8.62 -42.45 -15.25
C THR A 229 9.55 -42.93 -16.35
N ASN A 230 10.83 -42.58 -16.24
CA ASN A 230 11.86 -43.39 -16.86
C ASN A 230 12.11 -44.53 -15.89
N ASP A 231 11.35 -45.61 -16.11
CA ASP A 231 11.72 -46.93 -15.65
C ASP A 231 13.10 -47.26 -16.22
N THR A 232 14.06 -47.54 -15.35
CA THR A 232 15.12 -48.49 -15.63
C THR A 232 15.35 -49.26 -14.34
N GLU A 233 14.92 -50.52 -14.39
CA GLU A 233 15.13 -51.57 -13.40
C GLU A 233 16.59 -51.63 -12.92
N ASN A 234 16.76 -51.85 -11.62
CA ASN A 234 17.57 -52.98 -11.18
C ASN A 234 17.12 -53.47 -9.79
N THR A 235 16.66 -54.72 -9.83
CA THR A 235 16.31 -55.70 -8.82
C THR A 235 17.29 -55.78 -7.65
N THR A 236 16.80 -55.94 -6.42
CA THR A 236 17.20 -57.05 -5.51
C THR A 236 16.12 -57.24 -4.42
N GLU A 237 15.92 -58.51 -4.06
CA GLU A 237 14.81 -59.15 -3.37
C GLU A 237 14.71 -58.92 -1.85
N ASN A 238 13.57 -59.43 -1.33
CA ASN A 238 13.21 -59.80 0.05
C ASN A 238 12.62 -58.65 0.89
N GLU A 239 11.47 -58.78 1.54
CA GLU A 239 10.90 -59.95 2.20
C GLU A 239 9.38 -59.80 2.40
N THR A 240 8.71 -60.95 2.50
CA THR A 240 7.28 -61.16 2.68
C THR A 240 6.85 -60.91 4.13
N GLU A 241 5.79 -60.13 4.37
CA GLU A 241 4.86 -60.47 5.46
C GLU A 241 3.42 -60.01 5.16
N ASN A 242 2.53 -61.00 5.14
CA ASN A 242 1.08 -60.87 5.08
C ASN A 242 0.54 -60.20 6.34
N ARG A 243 -0.42 -59.27 6.20
CA ARG A 243 -1.57 -59.28 7.12
C ARG A 243 -2.85 -58.75 6.49
N THR A 244 -3.88 -59.53 6.74
CA THR A 244 -5.22 -59.58 6.20
C THR A 244 -6.09 -58.38 6.58
N LEU A 245 -7.05 -58.08 5.69
CA LEU A 245 -8.24 -57.25 5.89
C LEU A 245 -8.97 -57.53 7.20
N GLU A 246 -9.52 -56.47 7.81
CA GLU A 246 -10.89 -56.55 8.32
C GLU A 246 -11.58 -55.18 8.24
N SER A 247 -12.68 -55.19 7.48
CA SER A 247 -13.68 -54.15 7.37
C SER A 247 -14.65 -54.25 8.54
N GLU A 248 -14.87 -53.17 9.29
CA GLU A 248 -16.09 -53.03 10.08
C GLU A 248 -16.91 -51.83 9.62
N ASN A 249 -18.10 -52.19 9.17
CA ASN A 249 -19.19 -51.38 8.71
C ASN A 249 -20.13 -51.21 9.90
N ILE A 250 -20.24 -50.00 10.48
CA ILE A 250 -21.29 -49.71 11.48
C ILE A 250 -22.15 -48.58 10.93
N THR A 251 -23.30 -49.01 10.41
CA THR A 251 -24.50 -48.18 10.22
C THR A 251 -25.23 -48.12 11.56
N ASN A 252 -25.62 -46.93 12.03
CA ASN A 252 -26.82 -46.78 12.86
C ASN A 252 -27.37 -45.36 12.77
N ASN A 253 -28.50 -45.26 12.07
CA ASN A 253 -29.47 -44.18 12.18
C ASN A 253 -30.03 -44.15 13.61
N THR A 254 -30.03 -43.00 14.29
CA THR A 254 -31.15 -42.52 15.14
C THR A 254 -30.97 -41.02 15.44
N LYS A 255 -31.90 -40.20 14.96
CA LYS A 255 -32.31 -38.86 15.46
C LYS A 255 -33.71 -39.11 16.09
N PRO A 256 -34.18 -38.46 17.18
CA PRO A 256 -34.12 -37.02 17.51
C PRO A 256 -33.65 -36.74 18.95
N ASP A 257 -33.21 -35.52 19.28
CA ASP A 257 -34.13 -34.56 19.91
C ASP A 257 -33.66 -33.10 19.86
N ASN A 258 -34.70 -32.28 19.89
CA ASN A 258 -34.77 -30.84 19.84
C ASN A 258 -34.39 -30.25 21.21
N GLN A 259 -33.32 -29.45 21.31
CA GLN A 259 -33.10 -28.56 22.45
C GLN A 259 -32.71 -27.17 21.98
N THR A 260 -33.72 -26.31 22.06
CA THR A 260 -33.66 -24.86 22.07
C THR A 260 -32.81 -24.41 23.26
N LEU A 261 -31.65 -23.79 23.01
CA LEU A 261 -30.87 -23.09 24.02
C LEU A 261 -31.25 -21.61 23.98
N GLU A 262 -32.07 -21.20 24.93
CA GLU A 262 -32.27 -19.79 25.29
C GLU A 262 -30.97 -19.24 25.90
N PHE A 263 -30.40 -18.22 25.28
CA PHE A 263 -29.30 -17.45 25.87
C PHE A 263 -29.90 -16.25 26.61
N ASN A 264 -29.83 -16.31 27.94
CA ASN A 264 -30.13 -15.22 28.86
C ASN A 264 -29.20 -14.02 28.58
N GLN A 265 -29.79 -12.86 28.24
CA GLN A 265 -29.11 -11.57 28.32
C GLN A 265 -29.20 -11.04 29.75
N THR A 266 -28.08 -11.02 30.47
CA THR A 266 -27.94 -10.24 31.70
C THR A 266 -27.50 -8.83 31.34
N TYR A 267 -28.45 -7.89 31.37
CA TYR A 267 -28.18 -6.45 31.37
C TYR A 267 -27.60 -6.05 32.73
N ILE A 268 -26.34 -5.62 32.75
CA ILE A 268 -25.79 -4.84 33.88
C ILE A 268 -26.01 -3.37 33.53
N GLY A 269 -26.93 -2.75 34.25
CA GLY A 269 -27.13 -1.31 34.23
C GLY A 269 -26.08 -0.61 35.09
N GLU A 270 -25.40 0.38 34.52
CA GLU A 270 -24.71 1.40 35.29
C GLU A 270 -25.42 2.74 35.12
N ASN A 271 -25.85 3.28 36.26
CA ASN A 271 -26.36 4.61 36.44
C ASN A 271 -25.27 5.65 36.12
N SER A 272 -25.59 6.62 35.27
CA SER A 272 -24.96 7.93 35.35
C SER A 272 -26.00 9.03 35.12
N THR A 273 -26.36 9.64 36.23
CA THR A 273 -27.15 10.87 36.36
C THR A 273 -26.40 12.07 35.78
N GLY A 274 -27.01 12.75 34.81
CA GLY A 274 -26.56 14.06 34.32
C GLY A 274 -27.77 14.95 34.02
N ASN A 275 -28.01 15.95 34.86
CA ASN A 275 -29.07 16.94 34.76
C ASN A 275 -28.99 17.74 33.46
N PHE A 276 -30.12 17.86 32.75
CA PHE A 276 -30.33 18.85 31.70
C PHE A 276 -31.25 19.96 32.22
N THR A 277 -30.68 21.16 32.39
CA THR A 277 -31.41 22.41 32.63
C THR A 277 -31.73 23.03 31.28
N THR A 278 -33.01 23.14 30.94
CA THR A 278 -33.50 23.90 29.80
C THR A 278 -33.62 25.38 30.18
N ASN A 279 -32.84 26.25 29.54
CA ASN A 279 -33.13 27.68 29.49
C ASN A 279 -34.06 27.94 28.30
N GLN A 280 -35.30 28.30 28.61
CA GLN A 280 -36.15 29.10 27.74
C GLN A 280 -35.65 30.56 27.80
N THR A 281 -35.65 31.25 26.67
CA THR A 281 -35.54 32.70 26.61
C THR A 281 -36.66 33.19 25.70
N GLU A 282 -37.39 34.18 26.22
CA GLU A 282 -38.43 34.98 25.54
C GLU A 282 -37.91 35.70 24.29
#